data_AF-A0A1Y5U584-F1
#
_entry.id   AF-A0A1Y5U584-F1
#
_cell.length_a   1.000
_cell.length_b   1.000
_cell.length_c   1.000
_cell.angle_alpha   90.00
_cell.angle_beta   90.00
_cell.angle_gamma   90.00
#
_symmetry.space_group_name_H-M   'P 1'
#
loop_
_entity.id
_entity.type
_entity.pdbx_description
1 polymer ?
#
loop_
_entity_poly.entity_id
_entity_poly.type
_entity_poly.pdbx_seq_one_letter_code
_entity_poly.pdbx_strand_id
1 'polypeptide(L)'
;MADKGSADGGLIARRATVGDEYEIVYRGSKGAMSRRGITVQRFEGKKGDIELKAICHMRHATRTFLVSGIVELTDLKTGEVTDNPALIQALFTGDLTGDALRDHGDMLTLLAALARCESPPDAPTLTVIGDCLAEWVGELELDRGRVERHIKGLEPDGAGVQALVSGLGDWPVRRLAALLRAAERVIRASGADGPDKRTFFLEAMRRSAGL
;
A
#
# COMPACT_ATOMS: atom_id res chain seq x y z
N MET A 1 48.95 -8.85 -0.76
CA MET A 1 47.95 -8.49 0.26
C MET A 1 47.27 -7.24 -0.23
N ALA A 2 46.10 -7.39 -0.86
CA ALA A 2 45.28 -6.26 -1.29
C ALA A 2 44.18 -6.07 -0.25
N ASP A 3 44.20 -4.88 0.33
CA ASP A 3 43.30 -4.35 1.35
C ASP A 3 41.85 -4.43 0.86
N LYS A 4 41.02 -5.24 1.55
CA LYS A 4 39.58 -5.24 1.36
C LYS A 4 39.04 -4.15 2.28
N GLY A 5 38.95 -2.94 1.73
CA GLY A 5 38.24 -1.84 2.35
C GLY A 5 36.80 -2.27 2.63
N SER A 6 36.52 -2.49 3.91
CA SER A 6 35.18 -2.65 4.45
C SER A 6 34.45 -1.33 4.22
N ALA A 7 33.66 -1.25 3.15
CA ALA A 7 32.70 -0.18 2.99
C ALA A 7 31.57 -0.45 3.99
N ASP A 8 31.57 0.30 5.10
CA ASP A 8 30.39 0.49 5.93
C ASP A 8 29.26 0.95 4.99
N GLY A 9 28.38 0.00 4.67
CA GLY A 9 27.29 0.17 3.73
C GLY A 9 26.34 1.23 4.26
N GLY A 10 26.42 2.42 3.68
CA GLY A 10 25.36 3.41 3.77
C GLY A 10 24.04 2.72 3.44
N LEU A 11 23.13 2.68 4.41
CA LEU A 11 21.77 2.25 4.19
C LEU A 11 21.22 3.01 3.00
N ILE A 12 20.78 2.30 1.96
CA ILE A 12 19.99 2.91 0.89
C ILE A 12 18.70 3.42 1.54
N ALA A 13 18.70 4.68 1.93
CA ALA A 13 17.67 5.31 2.76
C ALA A 13 16.42 5.67 1.96
N ARG A 14 16.42 5.44 0.64
CA ARG A 14 15.37 5.86 -0.28
C ARG A 14 14.80 4.66 -1.03
N ARG A 15 13.47 4.52 -1.03
CA ARG A 15 12.76 3.53 -1.86
C ARG A 15 13.00 3.76 -3.35
N ALA A 16 13.01 2.67 -4.13
CA ALA A 16 13.06 2.78 -5.58
C ALA A 16 11.79 3.42 -6.13
N THR A 17 11.94 4.25 -7.15
CA THR A 17 10.83 4.89 -7.85
C THR A 17 10.91 4.60 -9.35
N VAL A 18 9.77 4.74 -10.05
CA VAL A 18 9.75 4.62 -11.51
C VAL A 18 10.67 5.69 -12.11
N GLY A 19 11.55 5.27 -13.00
CA GLY A 19 12.56 6.13 -13.63
C GLY A 19 13.92 6.13 -12.94
N ASP A 20 14.05 5.61 -11.71
CA ASP A 20 15.38 5.45 -11.10
C ASP A 20 16.22 4.43 -11.90
N GLU A 21 17.52 4.66 -11.94
CA GLU A 21 18.50 3.85 -12.68
C GLU A 21 19.40 3.08 -11.72
N TYR A 22 19.56 1.79 -11.99
CA TYR A 22 20.36 0.89 -11.17
C TYR A 22 21.29 0.05 -12.04
N GLU A 23 22.45 -0.30 -11.49
CA GLU A 23 23.19 -1.47 -11.96
C GLU A 23 22.87 -2.65 -11.04
N ILE A 24 22.53 -3.80 -11.62
CA ILE A 24 22.23 -5.02 -10.87
C ILE A 24 23.18 -6.15 -11.27
N VAL A 25 23.61 -6.94 -10.28
CA VAL A 25 24.13 -8.29 -10.50
C VAL A 25 22.98 -9.27 -10.30
N TYR A 26 22.59 -9.93 -11.38
CA TYR A 26 21.38 -10.75 -11.43
C TYR A 26 21.69 -12.24 -11.64
N ARG A 27 21.10 -13.08 -10.81
CA ARG A 27 21.08 -14.53 -10.94
C ARG A 27 19.83 -14.97 -11.68
N GLY A 28 20.00 -15.48 -12.90
CA GLY A 28 18.89 -16.04 -13.68
C GLY A 28 18.38 -17.37 -13.11
N SER A 29 17.24 -17.85 -13.62
CA SER A 29 16.63 -19.13 -13.22
C SER A 29 17.50 -20.37 -13.47
N LYS A 30 18.49 -20.27 -14.37
CA LYS A 30 19.50 -21.31 -14.63
C LYS A 30 20.78 -21.14 -13.79
N GLY A 31 20.78 -20.25 -12.80
CA GLY A 31 21.93 -19.94 -11.95
C GLY A 31 22.99 -19.03 -12.58
N ALA A 32 22.88 -18.72 -13.88
CA ALA A 32 23.83 -17.83 -14.56
C ALA A 32 23.78 -16.41 -13.99
N MET A 33 24.95 -15.88 -13.64
CA MET A 33 25.13 -14.51 -13.16
C MET A 33 25.33 -13.55 -14.33
N SER A 34 24.76 -12.35 -14.24
CA SER A 34 24.96 -11.29 -15.23
C SER A 34 24.85 -9.92 -14.58
N ARG A 35 25.74 -8.98 -14.95
CA ARG A 35 25.63 -7.57 -14.56
C ARG A 35 24.83 -6.80 -15.62
N ARG A 36 23.94 -5.89 -15.21
CA ARG A 36 23.02 -5.16 -16.10
C ARG A 36 22.71 -3.76 -15.59
N GLY A 37 22.81 -2.75 -16.45
CA GLY A 37 22.17 -1.46 -16.23
C GLY A 37 20.68 -1.51 -16.56
N ILE A 38 19.84 -0.98 -15.67
CA ILE A 38 18.38 -0.95 -15.80
C ILE A 38 17.77 0.41 -15.44
N THR A 39 16.66 0.77 -16.09
CA THR A 39 15.77 1.87 -15.64
C THR A 39 14.43 1.27 -15.21
N VAL A 40 14.04 1.53 -13.97
CA VAL A 40 12.79 1.01 -13.38
C VAL A 40 11.58 1.54 -14.14
N GLN A 41 10.69 0.67 -14.58
CA GLN A 41 9.43 1.05 -15.23
C GLN A 41 8.23 0.80 -14.32
N ARG A 42 8.22 -0.35 -13.62
CA ARG A 42 7.20 -0.74 -12.66
C ARG A 42 7.73 -1.90 -11.82
N PHE A 43 7.26 -2.03 -10.60
CA PHE A 43 7.46 -3.22 -9.79
C PHE A 43 6.15 -3.59 -9.09
N GLU A 44 5.86 -4.89 -9.00
CA GLU A 44 4.61 -5.41 -8.47
C GLU A 44 4.90 -6.63 -7.59
N GLY A 45 4.20 -6.74 -6.46
CA GLY A 45 4.27 -7.93 -5.62
C GLY A 45 3.66 -9.14 -6.32
N LYS A 46 4.31 -10.29 -6.23
CA LYS A 46 3.86 -11.58 -6.79
C LYS A 46 4.16 -12.70 -5.80
N LYS A 47 3.13 -13.39 -5.29
CA LYS A 47 3.19 -14.52 -4.32
C LYS A 47 4.63 -14.95 -3.91
N GLY A 48 5.20 -14.26 -2.92
CA GLY A 48 6.51 -14.56 -2.33
C GLY A 48 7.71 -13.78 -2.89
N ASP A 49 7.52 -12.90 -3.88
CA ASP A 49 8.57 -12.12 -4.52
C ASP A 49 8.02 -10.82 -5.14
N ILE A 50 8.87 -10.04 -5.81
CA ILE A 50 8.51 -8.83 -6.54
C ILE A 50 8.98 -8.98 -7.99
N GLU A 51 8.08 -8.76 -8.95
CA GLU A 51 8.44 -8.63 -10.36
C GLU A 51 8.81 -7.19 -10.67
N LEU A 52 10.10 -6.95 -10.94
CA LEU A 52 10.64 -5.69 -11.41
C LEU A 52 10.64 -5.67 -12.94
N LYS A 53 9.79 -4.83 -13.54
CA LYS A 53 9.81 -4.52 -14.97
C LYS A 53 10.69 -3.30 -15.20
N ALA A 54 11.71 -3.46 -16.05
CA ALA A 54 12.69 -2.41 -16.30
C ALA A 54 13.20 -2.44 -17.75
N ILE A 55 13.64 -1.29 -18.25
CA ILE A 55 14.39 -1.21 -19.52
C ILE A 55 15.80 -1.73 -19.24
N CYS A 56 16.22 -2.80 -19.91
CA CYS A 56 17.59 -3.31 -19.82
C CYS A 56 18.46 -2.63 -20.87
N HIS A 57 19.40 -1.79 -20.43
CA HIS A 57 20.20 -0.94 -21.33
C HIS A 57 21.07 -1.76 -22.27
N MET A 58 21.67 -2.85 -21.78
CA MET A 58 22.49 -3.76 -22.60
C MET A 58 21.73 -4.47 -23.72
N ARG A 59 20.40 -4.57 -23.60
CA ARG A 59 19.56 -5.25 -24.58
C ARG A 59 18.63 -4.30 -25.34
N HIS A 60 18.64 -3.01 -24.98
CA HIS A 60 17.74 -1.99 -25.49
C HIS A 60 16.26 -2.45 -25.50
N ALA A 61 15.85 -3.19 -24.47
CA ALA A 61 14.53 -3.80 -24.41
C ALA A 61 14.02 -3.93 -22.97
N THR A 62 12.70 -3.85 -22.80
CA THR A 62 12.03 -4.10 -21.53
C THR A 62 12.14 -5.56 -21.13
N ARG A 63 12.51 -5.82 -19.88
CA ARG A 63 12.60 -7.15 -19.30
C ARG A 63 12.02 -7.17 -17.90
N THR A 64 11.63 -8.36 -17.47
CA THR A 64 11.17 -8.63 -16.11
C THR A 64 12.29 -9.35 -15.35
N PHE A 65 12.54 -8.89 -14.14
CA PHE A 65 13.48 -9.43 -13.18
C PHE A 65 12.72 -9.78 -11.91
N LEU A 66 13.07 -10.90 -11.27
CA LEU A 66 12.60 -11.18 -9.92
C LEU A 66 13.54 -10.51 -8.93
N VAL A 67 13.01 -9.76 -7.96
CA VAL A 67 13.87 -9.05 -7.00
C VAL A 67 14.71 -10.02 -6.17
N SER A 68 14.18 -11.21 -5.85
CA SER A 68 14.97 -12.30 -5.23
C SER A 68 16.18 -12.77 -6.06
N GLY A 69 16.18 -12.50 -7.37
CA GLY A 69 17.29 -12.81 -8.27
C GLY A 69 18.39 -11.74 -8.29
N ILE A 70 18.16 -10.58 -7.68
CA ILE A 70 19.15 -9.50 -7.58
C ILE A 70 20.08 -9.80 -6.40
N VAL A 71 21.36 -10.03 -6.71
CA VAL A 71 22.39 -10.39 -5.74
C VAL A 71 23.15 -9.17 -5.24
N GLU A 72 23.31 -8.16 -6.10
CA GLU A 72 23.94 -6.88 -5.78
C GLU A 72 23.19 -5.81 -6.58
N LEU A 73 22.99 -4.65 -5.97
CA LEU A 73 22.34 -3.50 -6.55
C LEU A 73 23.16 -2.25 -6.25
N THR A 74 23.40 -1.46 -7.29
CA THR A 74 24.07 -0.16 -7.22
C THR A 74 23.10 0.91 -7.69
N ASP A 75 22.81 1.89 -6.84
CA ASP A 75 22.10 3.10 -7.24
C ASP A 75 23.05 3.97 -8.07
N LEU A 76 22.73 4.18 -9.35
CA LEU A 76 23.60 4.93 -10.25
C LEU A 76 23.59 6.44 -9.99
N LYS A 77 22.60 6.95 -9.26
CA LYS A 77 22.51 8.35 -8.88
C LYS A 77 23.36 8.66 -7.65
N THR A 78 23.35 7.79 -6.63
CA THR A 78 24.08 8.01 -5.38
C THR A 78 25.44 7.31 -5.35
N GLY A 79 25.63 6.26 -6.16
CA GLY A 79 26.78 5.37 -6.12
C GLY A 79 26.74 4.35 -4.97
N GLU A 80 25.66 4.32 -4.20
CA GLU A 80 25.50 3.38 -3.09
C GLU A 80 25.31 1.95 -3.61
N VAL A 81 26.01 1.00 -2.99
CA VAL A 81 25.96 -0.42 -3.33
C VAL A 81 25.38 -1.19 -2.15
N THR A 82 24.45 -2.10 -2.43
CA THR A 82 23.96 -3.07 -1.46
C THR A 82 23.93 -4.46 -2.07
N ASP A 83 24.36 -5.45 -1.30
CA ASP A 83 24.23 -6.89 -1.58
C ASP A 83 23.29 -7.58 -0.58
N ASN A 84 22.66 -6.80 0.32
CA ASN A 84 21.75 -7.31 1.33
C ASN A 84 20.38 -7.60 0.69
N PRO A 85 19.95 -8.87 0.59
CA PRO A 85 18.71 -9.21 -0.10
C PRO A 85 17.47 -8.58 0.54
N ALA A 86 17.45 -8.42 1.87
CA ALA A 86 16.31 -7.81 2.57
C ALA A 86 16.19 -6.32 2.25
N LEU A 87 17.31 -5.59 2.15
CA LEU A 87 17.31 -4.18 1.74
C LEU A 87 16.87 -4.05 0.28
N ILE A 88 17.42 -4.88 -0.62
CA ILE A 88 17.04 -4.89 -2.03
C ILE A 88 15.53 -5.15 -2.18
N GLN A 89 14.99 -6.11 -1.43
CA GLN A 89 13.58 -6.42 -1.43
C GLN A 89 12.74 -5.25 -0.92
N ALA A 90 13.14 -4.60 0.17
CA ALA A 90 12.48 -3.43 0.72
C ALA A 90 12.46 -2.25 -0.27
N LEU A 91 13.52 -2.05 -1.07
CA LEU A 91 13.61 -0.97 -2.07
C LEU A 91 12.52 -1.06 -3.13
N PHE A 92 12.20 -2.27 -3.57
CA PHE A 92 11.20 -2.54 -4.62
C PHE A 92 9.88 -3.03 -4.07
N THR A 93 9.70 -3.06 -2.76
CA THR A 93 8.38 -3.34 -2.21
C THR A 93 7.43 -2.24 -2.68
N GLY A 94 6.30 -2.63 -3.26
CA GLY A 94 5.34 -1.73 -3.92
C GLY A 94 4.93 -0.53 -3.04
N ASP A 95 4.14 0.37 -3.62
CA ASP A 95 3.48 1.41 -2.83
C ASP A 95 2.40 0.76 -1.95
N LEU A 96 2.81 0.09 -0.88
CA LEU A 96 1.92 -0.66 0.02
C LEU A 96 0.78 0.21 0.53
N THR A 97 1.06 1.49 0.76
CA THR A 97 0.04 2.46 1.14
C THR A 97 -0.92 2.76 -0.02
N GLY A 98 -0.41 3.05 -1.21
CA GLY A 98 -1.24 3.25 -2.40
C GLY A 98 -2.07 2.03 -2.79
N ASP A 99 -1.50 0.83 -2.66
CA ASP A 99 -2.17 -0.45 -2.93
C ASP A 99 -3.25 -0.71 -1.87
N ALA A 100 -2.94 -0.54 -0.58
CA ALA A 100 -3.93 -0.63 0.49
C ALA A 100 -5.10 0.35 0.30
N LEU A 101 -4.80 1.61 -0.04
CA LEU A 101 -5.82 2.63 -0.31
C LEU A 101 -6.70 2.25 -1.51
N ARG A 102 -6.11 1.65 -2.55
CA ARG A 102 -6.85 1.19 -3.73
C ARG A 102 -7.72 -0.03 -3.43
N ASP A 103 -7.14 -1.05 -2.81
CA ASP A 103 -7.78 -2.35 -2.56
C ASP A 103 -8.93 -2.26 -1.54
N HIS A 104 -8.85 -1.28 -0.62
CA HIS A 104 -9.87 -0.99 0.39
C HIS A 104 -10.68 0.29 0.11
N GLY A 105 -10.59 0.85 -1.10
CA GLY A 105 -11.22 2.12 -1.47
C GLY A 105 -12.72 2.20 -1.17
N ASP A 106 -13.47 1.13 -1.43
CA ASP A 106 -14.91 1.09 -1.14
C ASP A 106 -15.21 1.18 0.35
N MET A 107 -14.43 0.46 1.17
CA MET A 107 -14.60 0.47 2.64
C MET A 107 -14.23 1.84 3.19
N LEU A 108 -13.14 2.44 2.71
CA LEU A 108 -12.71 3.77 3.10
C LEU A 108 -13.72 4.83 2.69
N THR A 109 -14.33 4.71 1.50
CA THR A 109 -15.41 5.60 1.03
C THR A 109 -16.62 5.53 1.98
N LEU A 110 -17.06 4.33 2.36
CA LEU A 110 -18.19 4.17 3.30
C LEU A 110 -17.87 4.71 4.70
N LEU A 111 -16.67 4.45 5.22
CA LEU A 111 -16.26 5.00 6.52
C LEU A 111 -16.09 6.52 6.49
N ALA A 112 -15.57 7.08 5.39
CA ALA A 112 -15.48 8.53 5.21
C ALA A 112 -16.86 9.18 5.11
N ALA A 113 -17.80 8.55 4.39
CA ALA A 113 -19.18 9.01 4.30
C ALA A 113 -19.87 9.00 5.68
N LEU A 114 -19.71 7.90 6.43
CA LEU A 114 -20.20 7.76 7.80
C LEU A 114 -19.61 8.84 8.72
N ALA A 115 -18.30 9.07 8.66
CA ALA A 115 -17.65 10.06 9.51
C ALA A 115 -18.15 11.48 9.22
N ARG A 116 -18.50 11.76 7.96
CA ARG A 116 -18.94 13.08 7.46
C ARG A 116 -20.44 13.38 7.59
N CYS A 117 -21.27 12.48 8.13
CA CYS A 117 -22.72 12.70 8.23
C CYS A 117 -23.13 14.01 8.92
N GLU A 118 -22.33 14.50 9.87
CA GLU A 118 -22.60 15.73 10.62
C GLU A 118 -21.55 16.82 10.40
N SER A 119 -20.28 16.44 10.37
CA SER A 119 -19.16 17.37 10.26
C SER A 119 -17.96 16.67 9.62
N PRO A 120 -16.99 17.44 9.07
CA PRO A 120 -15.71 16.87 8.66
C PRO A 120 -15.07 16.06 9.80
N PRO A 121 -14.46 14.90 9.50
CA PRO A 121 -13.87 14.05 10.53
C PRO A 121 -12.71 14.77 11.23
N ASP A 122 -12.70 14.67 12.56
CA ASP A 122 -11.61 15.14 13.40
C ASP A 122 -10.41 14.17 13.40
N ALA A 123 -9.31 14.56 14.03
CA ALA A 123 -8.10 13.74 14.07
C ALA A 123 -8.32 12.36 14.71
N PRO A 124 -9.02 12.22 15.87
CA PRO A 124 -9.34 10.90 16.45
C PRO A 124 -10.09 9.98 15.49
N THR A 125 -11.11 10.51 14.79
CA THR A 125 -11.87 9.72 13.81
C THR A 125 -11.00 9.24 12.66
N LEU A 126 -10.12 10.11 12.15
CA LEU A 126 -9.19 9.77 11.07
C LEU A 126 -8.17 8.71 11.50
N THR A 127 -7.62 8.84 12.72
CA THR A 127 -6.71 7.84 13.28
C THR A 127 -7.38 6.48 13.34
N VAL A 128 -8.64 6.39 13.78
CA VAL A 128 -9.38 5.13 13.84
C VAL A 128 -9.61 4.51 12.46
N ILE A 129 -9.93 5.31 11.44
CA ILE A 129 -10.06 4.80 10.06
C ILE A 129 -8.71 4.28 9.55
N GLY A 130 -7.62 5.00 9.82
CA GLY A 130 -6.26 4.59 9.47
C GLY A 130 -5.83 3.30 10.17
N ASP A 131 -6.13 3.13 11.46
CA ASP A 131 -5.85 1.90 12.21
C ASP A 131 -6.66 0.71 11.66
N CYS A 132 -7.93 0.93 11.26
CA CYS A 132 -8.73 -0.12 10.62
C CYS A 132 -8.11 -0.57 9.28
N LEU A 133 -7.58 0.36 8.48
CA LEU A 133 -6.87 0.01 7.24
C LEU A 133 -5.62 -0.82 7.53
N ALA A 134 -4.83 -0.43 8.53
CA ALA A 134 -3.65 -1.19 8.94
C ALA A 134 -4.03 -2.62 9.37
N GLU A 135 -5.11 -2.78 10.15
CA GLU A 135 -5.62 -4.10 10.55
C GLU A 135 -6.06 -4.97 9.37
N TRP A 136 -6.67 -4.40 8.33
CA TRP A 136 -7.08 -5.15 7.15
C TRP A 136 -5.91 -5.61 6.28
N VAL A 137 -4.85 -4.80 6.25
CA VAL A 137 -3.66 -5.04 5.44
C VAL A 137 -2.66 -5.96 6.16
N GLY A 138 -2.66 -5.98 7.51
CA GLY A 138 -1.81 -6.86 8.33
C GLY A 138 -0.50 -6.19 8.78
N GLU A 139 0.58 -6.96 8.87
CA GLU A 139 1.90 -6.51 9.36
C GLU A 139 2.63 -5.50 8.44
N LEU A 140 1.93 -4.85 7.51
CA LEU A 140 2.52 -3.89 6.59
C LEU A 140 2.60 -2.50 7.21
N GLU A 141 3.76 -1.87 7.07
CA GLU A 141 3.98 -0.49 7.50
C GLU A 141 3.37 0.49 6.48
N LEU A 142 2.27 1.14 6.87
CA LEU A 142 1.58 2.14 6.06
C LEU A 142 2.06 3.56 6.41
N ASP A 143 2.20 4.42 5.40
CA ASP A 143 2.41 5.85 5.60
C ASP A 143 1.12 6.48 6.16
N ARG A 144 1.06 6.63 7.49
CA ARG A 144 -0.09 7.20 8.20
C ARG A 144 -0.46 8.60 7.71
N GLY A 145 0.53 9.46 7.45
CA GLY A 145 0.29 10.83 6.97
C GLY A 145 -0.33 10.86 5.58
N ARG A 146 -0.01 9.89 4.72
CA ARG A 146 -0.67 9.71 3.43
C ARG A 146 -2.06 9.11 3.55
N VAL A 147 -2.26 8.12 4.42
CA VAL A 147 -3.59 7.53 4.69
C VAL A 147 -4.55 8.61 5.17
N GLU A 148 -4.16 9.41 6.15
CA GLU A 148 -4.99 10.51 6.68
C GLU A 148 -5.30 11.55 5.60
N ARG A 149 -4.31 11.98 4.81
CA ARG A 149 -4.54 12.91 3.68
C ARG A 149 -5.51 12.34 2.65
N HIS A 150 -5.41 11.04 2.36
CA HIS A 150 -6.33 10.38 1.44
C HIS A 150 -7.75 10.39 2.00
N ILE A 151 -7.96 9.97 3.24
CA ILE A 151 -9.29 9.94 3.87
C ILE A 151 -9.90 11.36 3.97
N LYS A 152 -9.08 12.36 4.34
CA LYS A 152 -9.51 13.78 4.34
C LYS A 152 -9.88 14.28 2.94
N GLY A 153 -9.22 13.77 1.91
CA GLY A 153 -9.47 14.13 0.51
C GLY A 153 -10.61 13.34 -0.14
N LEU A 154 -11.12 12.28 0.50
CA LEU A 154 -12.31 11.59 0.02
C LEU A 154 -13.50 12.53 0.16
N GLU A 155 -14.19 12.75 -0.96
CA GLU A 155 -15.46 13.46 -1.08
C GLU A 155 -16.53 12.47 -1.57
N PRO A 156 -17.08 11.62 -0.69
CA PRO A 156 -18.06 10.62 -1.09
C PRO A 156 -19.32 11.32 -1.61
N ASP A 157 -19.68 11.07 -2.86
CA ASP A 157 -20.93 11.56 -3.42
C ASP A 157 -22.10 10.65 -3.02
N GLY A 158 -23.30 11.22 -2.92
CA GLY A 158 -24.47 10.47 -2.44
C GLY A 158 -24.83 9.28 -3.33
N ALA A 159 -24.63 9.37 -4.65
CA ALA A 159 -24.98 8.31 -5.58
C ALA A 159 -23.97 7.14 -5.48
N GLY A 160 -22.67 7.44 -5.44
CA GLY A 160 -21.62 6.45 -5.23
C GLY A 160 -21.77 5.73 -3.89
N VAL A 161 -22.04 6.46 -2.82
CA VAL A 161 -22.31 5.87 -1.50
C VAL A 161 -23.54 4.97 -1.52
N GLN A 162 -24.64 5.43 -2.13
CA GLN A 162 -25.87 4.62 -2.24
C GLN A 162 -25.64 3.33 -3.04
N ALA A 163 -24.86 3.40 -4.13
CA ALA A 163 -24.50 2.23 -4.92
C ALA A 163 -23.69 1.22 -4.09
N LEU A 164 -22.68 1.69 -3.36
CA LEU A 164 -21.88 0.85 -2.46
C LEU A 164 -22.72 0.20 -1.36
N VAL A 165 -23.59 0.97 -0.70
CA VAL A 165 -24.49 0.47 0.34
C VAL A 165 -25.43 -0.60 -0.22
N SER A 166 -26.00 -0.38 -1.41
CA SER A 166 -26.93 -1.33 -2.04
C SER A 166 -26.25 -2.65 -2.44
N GLY A 167 -24.96 -2.63 -2.76
CA GLY A 167 -24.16 -3.80 -3.11
C GLY A 167 -23.59 -4.59 -1.92
N LEU A 168 -23.82 -4.16 -0.68
CA LEU A 168 -23.24 -4.83 0.50
C LEU A 168 -23.70 -6.27 0.67
N GLY A 169 -24.90 -6.62 0.19
CA GLY A 169 -25.42 -7.99 0.24
C GLY A 169 -24.58 -9.00 -0.56
N ASP A 170 -23.84 -8.53 -1.56
CA ASP A 170 -22.97 -9.36 -2.39
C ASP A 170 -21.53 -9.48 -1.83
N TRP A 171 -21.22 -8.77 -0.74
CA TRP A 171 -19.87 -8.75 -0.19
C TRP A 171 -19.53 -10.02 0.59
N PRO A 172 -18.26 -10.46 0.59
CA PRO A 172 -17.82 -11.55 1.45
C PRO A 172 -18.11 -11.25 2.92
N VAL A 173 -18.69 -12.22 3.65
CA VAL A 173 -19.09 -12.08 5.08
C VAL A 173 -17.96 -11.53 5.96
N ARG A 174 -16.72 -11.97 5.72
CA ARG A 174 -15.55 -11.48 6.47
C ARG A 174 -15.29 -9.98 6.25
N ARG A 175 -15.43 -9.51 5.01
CA ARG A 175 -15.23 -8.11 4.62
C ARG A 175 -16.32 -7.24 5.21
N LEU A 176 -17.58 -7.69 5.13
CA LEU A 176 -18.72 -7.03 5.75
C LEU A 176 -18.55 -6.90 7.27
N ALA A 177 -18.20 -7.99 7.95
CA ALA A 177 -17.98 -7.99 9.40
C ALA A 177 -16.84 -7.02 9.79
N ALA A 178 -15.78 -6.93 8.98
CA ALA A 178 -14.70 -5.98 9.19
C ALA A 178 -15.16 -4.52 9.03
N LEU A 179 -15.94 -4.23 7.98
CA LEU A 179 -16.53 -2.90 7.74
C LEU A 179 -17.43 -2.46 8.90
N LEU A 180 -18.35 -3.31 9.35
CA LEU A 180 -19.32 -2.97 10.40
C LEU A 180 -18.63 -2.72 11.75
N ARG A 181 -17.62 -3.53 12.10
CA ARG A 181 -16.80 -3.28 13.30
C ARG A 181 -16.03 -1.96 13.21
N ALA A 182 -15.48 -1.64 12.03
CA ALA A 182 -14.80 -0.36 11.81
C ALA A 182 -15.77 0.82 11.93
N ALA A 183 -16.97 0.71 11.36
CA ALA A 183 -18.01 1.73 11.46
C ALA A 183 -18.41 2.01 12.92
N GLU A 184 -18.57 0.97 13.75
CA GLU A 184 -18.84 1.13 15.18
C GLU A 184 -17.70 1.81 15.94
N ARG A 185 -16.45 1.59 15.54
CA ARG A 185 -15.29 2.29 16.11
C ARG A 185 -15.26 3.76 15.70
N VAL A 186 -15.56 4.06 14.44
CA VAL A 186 -15.68 5.43 13.92
C VAL A 186 -16.74 6.22 14.67
N ILE A 187 -17.93 5.64 14.88
CA ILE A 187 -19.00 6.27 15.67
C ILE A 187 -18.52 6.58 17.09
N ARG A 188 -17.90 5.61 17.77
CA ARG A 188 -17.36 5.80 19.12
C ARG A 188 -16.27 6.88 19.19
N ALA A 189 -15.38 6.93 18.20
CA ALA A 189 -14.28 7.90 18.15
C ALA A 189 -14.78 9.34 17.95
N SER A 190 -15.90 9.50 17.26
CA SER A 190 -16.47 10.80 16.94
C SER A 190 -17.16 11.52 18.10
N GLY A 191 -17.26 10.89 19.28
CA GLY A 191 -17.81 11.49 20.50
C GLY A 191 -19.29 11.86 20.42
N ALA A 192 -20.05 11.27 19.49
CA ALA A 192 -21.48 11.55 19.34
C ALA A 192 -22.29 10.87 20.46
N ASP A 193 -22.86 11.68 21.37
CA ASP A 193 -23.81 11.23 22.39
C ASP A 193 -25.25 11.26 21.83
N GLY A 194 -25.77 10.12 21.38
CA GLY A 194 -27.19 9.94 21.02
C GLY A 194 -27.44 9.29 19.65
N PRO A 195 -28.72 9.02 19.29
CA PRO A 195 -29.09 8.50 17.97
C PRO A 195 -28.85 9.57 16.89
N ASP A 196 -27.64 9.60 16.38
CA ASP A 196 -27.16 10.52 15.35
C ASP A 196 -27.30 9.91 13.94
N LYS A 197 -27.23 10.74 12.86
CA LYS A 197 -27.29 10.30 11.46
C LYS A 197 -26.30 9.17 11.14
N ARG A 198 -25.19 9.11 11.86
CA ARG A 198 -24.21 8.02 11.78
C ARG A 198 -24.79 6.65 12.16
N THR A 199 -25.66 6.60 13.18
CA THR A 199 -26.34 5.37 13.60
C THR A 199 -27.34 4.93 12.53
N PHE A 200 -28.11 5.87 11.97
CA PHE A 200 -29.01 5.58 10.85
C PHE A 200 -28.25 5.05 9.62
N PHE A 201 -27.08 5.62 9.32
CA PHE A 201 -26.22 5.14 8.25
C PHE A 201 -25.72 3.71 8.50
N LEU A 202 -25.29 3.41 9.73
CA LEU A 202 -24.88 2.06 10.12
C LEU A 202 -26.04 1.05 10.00
N GLU A 203 -27.24 1.41 10.42
CA GLU A 203 -28.44 0.58 10.25
C GLU A 203 -28.79 0.35 8.78
N ALA A 204 -28.64 1.38 7.93
CA ALA A 204 -28.81 1.23 6.49
C ALA A 204 -27.81 0.23 5.90
N MET A 205 -26.53 0.29 6.31
CA MET A 205 -25.54 -0.71 5.90
C MET A 205 -25.92 -2.13 6.35
N ARG A 206 -26.37 -2.30 7.60
CA ARG A 206 -26.78 -3.62 8.14
C ARG A 206 -27.95 -4.20 7.34
N ARG A 207 -29.00 -3.39 7.10
CA ARG A 207 -30.17 -3.81 6.31
C ARG A 207 -29.78 -4.23 4.89
N SER A 208 -28.96 -3.45 4.21
CA SER A 208 -28.51 -3.78 2.85
C SER A 208 -27.63 -5.03 2.81
N ALA A 209 -26.96 -5.34 3.92
CA ALA A 209 -26.16 -6.54 4.06
C ALA A 209 -26.97 -7.78 4.51
N GLY A 210 -28.28 -7.64 4.73
CA GLY A 210 -29.15 -8.73 5.19
C GLY A 210 -28.96 -9.10 6.67
N LEU A 211 -28.52 -8.14 7.50
CA LEU A 211 -28.29 -8.30 8.95
C LEU A 211 -29.30 -7.54 9.81
#